data_AF-A0A8T2R1D2-F1
#
_entry.id   AF-A0A8T2R1D2-F1
#
_cell.length_a   1.000
_cell.length_b   1.000
_cell.length_c   1.000
_cell.angle_alpha   90.00
_cell.angle_beta   90.00
_cell.angle_gamma   90.00
#
_symmetry.space_group_name_H-M   'P 1'
#
loop_
_entity.id
_entity.type
_entity.pdbx_description
1 polymer ?
#
loop_
_entity_poly.entity_id
_entity_poly.type
_entity_poly.pdbx_seq_one_letter_code
_entity_poly.pdbx_strand_id
1 'polypeptide(L)'
;MLSCYMGCFTSKPQKQLLGCENPVALAAQTSFTVSEVEALYELFKQISTSLTNDGFIHKEEFQLALFKNTKKDNFFADRLFEVFDVKGAGQLDFGEFVRGLSSFHPDSSEEEKID
;
A
#
# COMPACT_ATOMS: atom_id res chain seq x y z
N MET A 1 20.31 -6.72 14.27
CA MET A 1 20.40 -7.78 13.26
C MET A 1 19.37 -7.49 12.18
N LEU A 2 19.79 -6.90 11.05
CA LEU A 2 18.96 -6.84 9.85
C LEU A 2 18.94 -8.25 9.26
N SER A 3 17.79 -8.91 9.23
CA SER A 3 17.64 -10.17 8.51
C SER A 3 17.10 -9.87 7.12
N CYS A 4 17.97 -9.49 6.19
CA CYS A 4 17.66 -9.62 4.77
C CYS A 4 17.82 -11.11 4.44
N TYR A 5 16.72 -11.85 4.38
CA TYR A 5 16.76 -13.24 3.96
C TYR A 5 17.09 -13.32 2.47
N MET A 6 18.29 -13.85 2.19
CA MET A 6 18.68 -14.36 0.87
C MET A 6 17.75 -15.52 0.48
N GLY A 7 16.82 -15.27 -0.43
CA GLY A 7 16.14 -16.29 -1.22
C GLY A 7 16.55 -16.15 -2.68
N CYS A 8 17.40 -17.06 -3.17
CA CYS A 8 17.88 -17.10 -4.55
C CYS A 8 16.73 -17.28 -5.55
N PHE A 9 16.49 -16.30 -6.42
CA PHE A 9 16.09 -16.51 -7.82
C PHE A 9 16.73 -15.43 -8.70
N THR A 10 17.33 -15.88 -9.80
CA THR A 10 18.09 -15.11 -10.78
C THR A 10 17.22 -14.07 -11.50
N SER A 11 17.53 -12.78 -11.40
CA SER A 11 17.70 -11.83 -12.53
C SER A 11 17.74 -10.35 -12.07
N LYS A 12 18.94 -9.76 -12.19
CA LYS A 12 19.28 -8.31 -12.25
C LYS A 12 19.00 -7.46 -10.98
N PRO A 13 19.93 -6.54 -10.62
CA PRO A 13 19.74 -5.65 -9.48
C PRO A 13 18.85 -4.50 -9.95
N GLN A 14 17.55 -4.60 -9.71
CA GLN A 14 16.72 -3.41 -9.77
C GLN A 14 17.10 -2.56 -8.56
N LYS A 15 17.91 -1.53 -8.85
CA LYS A 15 18.30 -0.44 -7.96
C LYS A 15 17.27 -0.19 -6.87
N GLN A 16 17.75 -0.08 -5.63
CA GLN A 16 17.31 0.92 -4.66
C GLN A 16 16.18 1.82 -5.20
N LEU A 17 14.93 1.49 -4.91
CA LEU A 17 13.84 2.45 -4.95
C LEU A 17 13.53 2.75 -3.50
N LEU A 18 14.02 3.92 -3.06
CA LEU A 18 13.70 4.53 -1.79
C LEU A 18 12.18 4.48 -1.59
N GLY A 19 11.72 3.85 -0.51
CA GLY A 19 10.29 3.88 -0.17
C GLY A 19 9.79 2.71 0.67
N CYS A 20 10.52 1.59 0.78
CA CYS A 20 10.08 0.51 1.67
C CYS A 20 10.28 0.93 3.14
N GLU A 21 9.22 1.44 3.75
CA GLU A 21 9.14 1.56 5.19
C GLU A 21 9.39 0.17 5.83
N ASN A 22 10.07 0.16 6.96
CA ASN A 22 10.41 -1.09 7.64
C ASN A 22 9.12 -1.81 8.08
N PRO A 23 8.88 -3.09 7.68
CA PRO A 23 7.65 -3.80 8.04
C PRO A 23 7.38 -3.86 9.54
N VAL A 24 8.43 -3.93 10.36
CA VAL A 24 8.33 -3.91 11.83
C VAL A 24 7.83 -2.55 12.33
N ALA A 25 8.29 -1.46 11.72
CA ALA A 25 7.86 -0.12 12.09
C ALA A 25 6.40 0.13 11.70
N LEU A 26 5.97 -0.37 10.54
CA LEU A 26 4.58 -0.29 10.09
C LEU A 26 3.64 -1.14 10.94
N ALA A 27 4.03 -2.37 11.24
CA ALA A 27 3.27 -3.24 12.14
C ALA A 27 3.12 -2.63 13.54
N ALA A 28 4.13 -1.92 14.05
CA ALA A 28 4.04 -1.23 15.33
C ALA A 28 3.10 0.00 15.32
N GLN A 29 2.75 0.54 14.15
CA GLN A 29 1.89 1.71 13.98
C GLN A 29 0.47 1.35 13.53
N THR A 30 0.19 0.08 13.27
CA THR A 30 -1.08 -0.39 12.71
C THR A 30 -1.56 -1.61 13.49
N SER A 31 -2.78 -2.06 13.23
CA SER A 31 -3.29 -3.30 13.83
C SER A 31 -2.75 -4.57 13.15
N PHE A 32 -1.88 -4.45 12.15
CA PHE A 32 -1.32 -5.58 11.42
C PHE A 32 -0.06 -6.15 12.08
N THR A 33 0.09 -7.47 12.00
CA THR A 33 1.34 -8.16 12.32
C THR A 33 2.41 -7.93 11.23
N VAL A 34 3.67 -8.19 11.56
CA VAL A 34 4.79 -8.06 10.60
C VAL A 34 4.55 -8.90 9.34
N SER A 35 4.06 -10.13 9.49
CA SER A 35 3.78 -11.03 8.36
C SER A 35 2.61 -10.55 7.49
N GLU A 36 1.60 -9.90 8.08
CA GLU A 36 0.52 -9.27 7.32
C GLU A 36 1.02 -8.07 6.55
N VAL A 37 1.89 -7.23 7.14
CA VAL A 37 2.53 -6.12 6.43
C VAL A 37 3.37 -6.63 5.25
N GLU A 38 4.10 -7.73 5.41
CA GLU A 38 4.82 -8.37 4.29
C GLU A 38 3.87 -8.88 3.20
N ALA A 39 2.73 -9.46 3.56
CA ALA A 39 1.71 -9.87 2.59
C ALA A 39 1.08 -8.67 1.87
N LEU A 40 0.83 -7.56 2.58
CA LEU A 40 0.37 -6.31 2.01
C LEU A 40 1.39 -5.71 1.04
N TYR A 41 2.69 -5.90 1.27
CA TYR A 41 3.72 -5.46 0.34
C TYR A 41 3.65 -6.20 -1.00
N GLU A 42 3.37 -7.51 -0.99
CA GLU A 42 3.15 -8.26 -2.23
C GLU A 42 1.92 -7.74 -2.98
N LEU A 43 0.82 -7.45 -2.28
CA LEU A 43 -0.38 -6.85 -2.86
C LEU A 43 -0.08 -5.46 -3.43
N PHE A 44 0.64 -4.61 -2.69
CA PHE A 44 1.04 -3.28 -3.12
C PHE A 44 1.78 -3.34 -4.45
N LYS A 45 2.80 -4.21 -4.56
CA LYS A 45 3.55 -4.40 -5.81
C LYS A 45 2.67 -4.84 -6.97
N GLN A 46 1.67 -5.70 -6.74
CA GLN A 46 0.76 -6.11 -7.80
C GLN A 46 -0.07 -4.93 -8.33
N ILE A 47 -0.49 -4.03 -7.45
CA ILE A 47 -1.30 -2.86 -7.82
C ILE A 47 -0.43 -1.78 -8.47
N SER A 48 0.70 -1.44 -7.85
CA SER A 48 1.66 -0.38 -8.25
C SER A 48 2.46 -0.69 -9.52
N THR A 49 2.14 -1.81 -10.18
CA THR A 49 2.75 -2.24 -11.45
C THR A 49 1.70 -2.54 -12.52
N SER A 50 0.42 -2.26 -12.22
CA SER A 50 -0.71 -2.66 -13.04
C SER A 50 -0.89 -1.80 -14.29
N LEU A 51 -0.53 -0.51 -14.23
CA LEU A 51 -0.53 0.41 -15.36
C LEU A 51 0.85 1.06 -15.55
N THR A 52 1.47 1.46 -14.46
CA THR A 52 2.78 2.13 -14.39
C THR A 52 3.68 1.37 -13.44
N ASN A 53 5.00 1.37 -13.67
CA ASN A 53 5.96 0.64 -12.83
C ASN A 53 6.98 1.61 -12.23
N ASP A 54 6.48 2.56 -11.43
CA ASP A 54 7.28 3.58 -10.74
C ASP A 54 7.35 3.37 -9.22
N GLY A 55 6.62 2.36 -8.71
CA GLY A 55 6.64 1.99 -7.29
C GLY A 55 5.65 2.78 -6.42
N PHE A 56 4.71 3.50 -7.03
CA PHE A 56 3.57 4.13 -6.35
C PHE A 56 2.25 3.56 -6.87
N ILE A 57 1.19 3.67 -6.09
CA ILE A 57 -0.16 3.36 -6.57
C ILE A 57 -0.81 4.68 -7.00
N HIS A 58 -1.04 4.82 -8.30
CA HIS A 58 -1.82 5.92 -8.83
C HIS A 58 -3.31 5.68 -8.70
N LYS A 59 -4.11 6.75 -8.81
CA LYS A 59 -5.57 6.70 -8.66
C LYS A 59 -6.22 5.71 -9.63
N GLU A 60 -5.74 5.62 -10.87
CA GLU A 60 -6.24 4.70 -11.89
C GLU A 60 -5.92 3.24 -11.55
N GLU A 61 -4.75 2.97 -10.98
CA GLU A 61 -4.34 1.63 -10.54
C GLU A 61 -5.15 1.19 -9.32
N PHE A 62 -5.40 2.11 -8.40
CA PHE A 62 -6.26 1.88 -7.24
C PHE A 62 -7.71 1.57 -7.67
N GLN A 63 -8.28 2.35 -8.58
CA GLN A 63 -9.60 2.11 -9.15
C GLN A 63 -9.67 0.76 -9.89
N LEU A 64 -8.61 0.42 -10.65
CA LEU A 64 -8.50 -0.86 -11.32
C LEU A 64 -8.49 -2.03 -10.32
N ALA A 65 -7.75 -1.91 -9.22
CA ALA A 65 -7.69 -2.93 -8.18
C ALA A 65 -9.05 -3.17 -7.51
N LEU A 66 -9.80 -2.09 -7.23
CA LEU A 66 -11.11 -2.17 -6.55
C LEU A 66 -12.23 -2.67 -7.47
N PHE A 67 -12.32 -2.16 -8.70
CA PHE A 67 -13.47 -2.38 -9.58
C PHE A 67 -13.19 -3.24 -10.80
N LYS A 68 -11.92 -3.64 -11.02
CA LYS A 68 -11.45 -4.30 -12.24
C LYS A 68 -11.79 -3.50 -13.51
N ASN A 69 -11.93 -2.18 -13.38
CA ASN A 69 -12.30 -1.27 -14.45
C ASN A 69 -11.84 0.16 -14.15
N THR A 70 -11.18 0.81 -15.11
CA THR A 70 -10.68 2.19 -15.03
C THR A 70 -11.57 3.22 -15.73
N LYS A 71 -12.61 2.80 -16.47
CA LYS A 71 -13.41 3.68 -17.33
C LYS A 71 -14.60 4.35 -16.63
N LYS A 72 -14.73 4.17 -15.32
CA LYS A 72 -15.87 4.67 -14.56
C LYS A 72 -15.36 5.59 -13.47
N ASP A 73 -15.60 6.88 -13.65
CA ASP A 73 -15.49 7.85 -12.57
C ASP A 73 -16.32 7.35 -11.39
N ASN A 74 -15.65 7.08 -10.28
CA ASN A 74 -16.28 6.53 -9.10
C ASN A 74 -15.94 7.42 -7.91
N PHE A 75 -16.90 8.26 -7.54
CA PHE A 75 -16.77 9.18 -6.40
C PHE A 75 -16.36 8.47 -5.09
N PHE A 76 -16.77 7.22 -4.87
CA PHE A 76 -16.33 6.45 -3.70
C PHE A 76 -14.85 6.10 -3.77
N ALA A 77 -14.36 5.74 -4.96
CA ALA A 77 -12.94 5.47 -5.16
C ALA A 77 -12.10 6.72 -4.93
N ASP A 78 -12.60 7.86 -5.37
CA ASP A 78 -11.95 9.15 -5.22
C ASP A 78 -11.83 9.53 -3.75
N ARG A 79 -12.93 9.44 -3.00
CA ARG A 79 -12.92 9.71 -1.55
C ARG A 79 -12.07 8.71 -0.78
N LEU A 80 -12.12 7.44 -1.13
CA LEU A 80 -11.30 6.43 -0.48
C LEU A 80 -9.81 6.65 -0.76
N PHE A 81 -9.45 7.03 -1.99
CA PHE A 81 -8.08 7.37 -2.33
C PHE A 81 -7.58 8.59 -1.55
N GLU A 82 -8.40 9.64 -1.42
CA GLU A 82 -8.09 10.83 -0.60
C GLU A 82 -7.84 10.48 0.88
N VAL A 83 -8.55 9.49 1.43
CA VAL A 83 -8.32 9.00 2.80
C VAL A 83 -6.95 8.32 2.94
N PHE A 84 -6.45 7.67 1.87
CA PHE A 84 -5.17 6.96 1.90
C PHE A 84 -4.00 7.92 1.63
N ASP A 85 -4.18 8.92 0.76
CA ASP A 85 -3.17 9.91 0.34
C ASP A 85 -3.01 11.03 1.38
N VAL A 86 -2.59 10.67 2.59
CA VAL A 86 -2.42 11.60 3.72
C VAL A 86 -1.43 12.72 3.38
N LYS A 87 -0.42 12.45 2.55
CA LYS A 87 0.57 13.45 2.12
C LYS A 87 0.04 14.35 1.00
N GLY A 88 -1.07 14.00 0.35
CA GLY A 88 -1.66 14.75 -0.76
C GLY A 88 -0.76 14.78 -2.00
N ALA A 89 0.02 13.73 -2.23
CA ALA A 89 0.96 13.65 -3.34
C ALA A 89 0.28 13.25 -4.67
N GLY A 90 -0.97 12.79 -4.62
CA GLY A 90 -1.72 12.24 -5.75
C GLY A 90 -1.34 10.80 -6.12
N GLN A 91 -0.49 10.16 -5.31
CA GLN A 91 0.00 8.80 -5.49
C GLN A 91 0.28 8.20 -4.11
N LEU A 92 -0.04 6.93 -3.89
CA LEU A 92 0.17 6.29 -2.60
C LEU A 92 1.54 5.61 -2.57
N ASP A 93 2.32 5.88 -1.52
CA ASP A 93 3.43 5.02 -1.16
C ASP A 93 2.98 3.81 -0.33
N PHE A 94 3.92 2.90 -0.05
CA PHE A 94 3.61 1.68 0.68
C PHE A 94 3.12 1.95 2.12
N GLY A 95 3.66 2.98 2.77
CA GLY A 95 3.25 3.32 4.14
C GLY A 95 1.83 3.87 4.19
N GLU A 96 1.48 4.75 3.26
CA GLU A 96 0.13 5.28 3.07
C GLU A 96 -0.87 4.17 2.76
N PHE A 97 -0.50 3.23 1.89
CA PHE A 97 -1.33 2.07 1.59
C PHE A 97 -1.62 1.20 2.84
N VAL A 98 -0.60 0.89 3.63
CA VAL A 98 -0.75 0.06 4.84
C VAL A 98 -1.56 0.78 5.92
N ARG A 99 -1.27 2.06 6.18
CA ARG A 99 -2.01 2.86 7.18
C ARG A 99 -3.46 3.10 6.74
N GLY A 100 -3.70 3.37 5.46
CA GLY A 100 -5.04 3.48 4.91
C GLY A 100 -5.86 2.22 5.14
N LEU A 101 -5.28 1.04 4.90
CA LEU A 101 -5.92 -0.24 5.20
C LEU A 101 -6.12 -0.52 6.69
N SER A 102 -5.28 0.01 7.56
CA SER A 102 -5.39 -0.18 9.01
C SER A 102 -6.69 0.39 9.57
N SER A 103 -7.21 1.48 8.99
CA SER A 103 -8.51 2.05 9.41
C SER A 103 -9.68 1.08 9.25
N PHE A 104 -9.58 0.12 8.32
CA PHE A 104 -10.58 -0.92 8.07
C PHE A 104 -10.32 -2.23 8.84
N HIS A 105 -9.28 -2.29 9.67
CA HIS A 105 -8.99 -3.47 10.45
C HIS A 105 -10.12 -3.73 11.48
N PRO A 106 -10.59 -4.96 11.68
CA PRO A 106 -11.64 -5.25 12.67
C PRO A 106 -11.29 -4.78 14.08
N ASP A 107 -10.00 -4.81 14.42
CA ASP A 107 -9.46 -4.40 15.72
C ASP A 107 -9.05 -2.90 15.79
N SER A 108 -9.28 -2.10 14.73
CA SER A 108 -9.08 -0.64 14.83
C SER A 108 -10.16 -0.02 15.73
N SER A 109 -9.78 0.99 16.51
CA SER A 109 -10.68 1.66 17.45
C SER A 109 -11.84 2.36 16.72
N GLU A 110 -12.99 2.49 17.37
CA GLU A 110 -14.13 3.20 16.77
C GLU A 110 -13.81 4.69 16.55
N GLU A 111 -12.91 5.28 17.35
CA GLU A 111 -12.45 6.66 17.15
C GLU A 111 -11.68 6.83 15.83
N GLU A 112 -10.90 5.84 15.42
CA GLU A 112 -10.15 5.84 14.14
C GLU A 112 -11.05 5.69 12.91
N LYS A 113 -12.32 5.27 13.09
CA LYS A 113 -13.28 5.02 12.01
C LYS A 113 -14.21 6.20 11.73
N ILE A 114 -14.29 7.19 12.62
CA ILE A 114 -15.32 8.24 12.61
C ILE A 114 -14.80 9.60 12.09
N ASP A 115 -13.48 9.80 12.01
CA ASP A 115 -12.84 11.00 11.43
C ASP A 115 -12.59 10.87 9.91
#